data_AF-A0A1C3NW11-F1
#
_entry.id   AF-A0A1C3NW11-F1
#
_cell.length_a   1.000
_cell.length_b   1.000
_cell.length_c   1.000
_cell.angle_alpha   90.00
_cell.angle_beta   90.00
_cell.angle_gamma   90.00
#
_symmetry.space_group_name_H-M   'P 1'
#
loop_
_entity.id
_entity.type
_entity.pdbx_description
1 polymer ?
#
loop_
_entity_poly.entity_id
_entity_poly.type
_entity_poly.pdbx_seq_one_letter_code
_entity_poly.pdbx_strand_id
1 'polypeptide(L)'
;MGSASTLVVVQAPRAPGQPPSPARSGRFVLVGNVAFMTNDHLDEQGNGALAIGLLNRHRTLSWVVPQPGGADSVARKGLLDLLPDRVLLACLQLGLAVVVLALWRARRLGPPVPEPLPVVVRAAETVEGRGRLYAAAQARDLAAATLRAAERGRLTERLGLPAQARPTRPGDAGQPEPDPTALVASVATRTGRSPVEIRSLLYGSGMSQDTPTTGGMIPTEGVSDEALVALVDQLDALDRQVAAG
;
A
#
# COMPACT_ATOMS: atom_id res chain seq x y z
N MET A 1 21.49 -23.04 -26.92
CA MET A 1 20.07 -23.36 -27.16
C MET A 1 19.97 -24.88 -27.22
N GLY A 2 19.15 -25.47 -26.34
CA GLY A 2 19.29 -26.85 -25.87
C GLY A 2 18.96 -27.92 -26.91
N SER A 3 19.86 -28.89 -27.07
CA SER A 3 19.59 -30.15 -27.78
C SER A 3 18.63 -30.99 -26.95
N ALA A 4 17.36 -31.02 -27.34
CA ALA A 4 16.39 -31.96 -26.80
C ALA A 4 16.61 -33.33 -27.46
N SER A 5 17.31 -34.22 -26.75
CA SER A 5 17.36 -35.63 -27.14
C SER A 5 15.98 -36.26 -26.92
N THR A 6 15.16 -36.26 -27.96
CA THR A 6 13.81 -36.82 -27.90
C THR A 6 13.87 -38.31 -28.26
N LEU A 7 13.87 -39.16 -27.23
CA LEU A 7 13.66 -40.60 -27.39
C LEU A 7 12.16 -40.85 -27.61
N VAL A 8 11.72 -40.99 -28.86
CA VAL A 8 10.34 -41.39 -29.16
C VAL A 8 10.26 -42.92 -29.17
N VAL A 9 9.83 -43.51 -28.06
CA VAL A 9 9.43 -44.93 -28.01
C VAL A 9 7.93 -44.99 -28.28
N VAL A 10 7.55 -45.26 -29.52
CA VAL A 10 6.15 -45.57 -29.86
C VAL A 10 5.88 -47.01 -29.43
N GLN A 11 5.24 -47.18 -28.27
CA GLN A 11 4.63 -48.46 -27.93
C GLN A 11 3.35 -48.63 -28.76
N ALA A 12 3.21 -49.76 -29.46
CA ALA A 12 2.01 -50.07 -30.22
C ALA A 12 0.77 -50.06 -29.30
N PRO A 13 -0.40 -49.61 -29.80
CA PRO A 13 -1.62 -49.52 -29.01
C PRO A 13 -2.01 -50.89 -28.44
N ARG A 14 -2.27 -50.94 -27.13
CA ARG A 14 -2.61 -52.14 -26.36
C ARG A 14 -4.12 -52.36 -26.39
N ALA A 15 -4.57 -53.56 -26.76
CA ALA A 15 -5.94 -53.98 -26.48
C ALA A 15 -6.09 -54.34 -24.98
N PRO A 16 -7.16 -53.90 -24.30
CA PRO A 16 -7.38 -54.23 -22.89
C PRO A 16 -7.50 -55.75 -22.71
N GLY A 17 -6.71 -56.33 -21.80
CA GLY A 17 -6.71 -57.77 -21.48
C GLY A 17 -5.54 -58.59 -22.04
N GLN A 18 -4.68 -58.04 -22.88
CA GLN A 18 -3.52 -58.78 -23.39
C GLN A 18 -2.41 -58.89 -22.31
N PRO A 19 -1.92 -60.10 -21.96
CA PRO A 19 -0.74 -60.26 -21.11
C PRO A 19 0.48 -59.58 -21.75
N PRO A 20 1.45 -59.10 -20.96
CA PRO A 20 2.65 -58.49 -21.51
C PRO A 20 3.31 -59.47 -22.49
N SER A 21 3.41 -59.08 -23.76
CA SER A 21 4.20 -59.85 -24.71
C SER A 21 5.64 -59.87 -24.19
N PRO A 22 6.36 -61.01 -24.25
CA PRO A 22 7.77 -61.02 -23.93
C PRO A 22 8.46 -59.93 -24.74
N ALA A 23 9.37 -59.19 -24.10
CA ALA A 23 10.10 -58.10 -24.75
C ALA A 23 10.68 -58.61 -26.07
N ARG A 24 10.05 -58.25 -27.20
CA ARG A 24 10.60 -58.60 -28.50
C ARG A 24 11.95 -57.91 -28.56
N SER A 25 13.00 -58.66 -28.87
CA SER A 25 14.31 -58.12 -29.17
C SER A 25 14.20 -57.19 -30.39
N GLY A 26 13.99 -55.91 -30.13
CA GLY A 26 13.95 -54.84 -31.12
C GLY A 26 15.25 -54.06 -31.08
N ARG A 27 15.74 -53.64 -32.24
CA ARG A 27 16.86 -52.70 -32.30
C ARG A 27 16.30 -51.29 -32.14
N PHE A 28 16.77 -50.56 -31.14
CA PHE A 28 16.49 -49.14 -30.99
C PHE A 28 17.67 -48.35 -31.55
N VAL A 29 17.39 -47.40 -32.44
CA VAL A 29 18.37 -46.45 -32.93
C VAL A 29 18.06 -45.12 -32.25
N LEU A 30 18.96 -44.66 -31.38
CA LEU A 30 18.86 -43.34 -30.78
C LEU A 30 19.44 -42.32 -31.76
N VAL A 31 18.60 -41.39 -32.20
CA VAL A 31 19.01 -40.28 -33.04
C VAL A 31 19.17 -39.05 -32.15
N GLY A 32 20.39 -38.52 -32.06
CA GLY A 32 20.69 -37.37 -31.19
C GLY A 32 20.08 -36.06 -31.66
N ASN A 33 19.85 -35.93 -32.97
CA ASN A 33 19.22 -34.76 -33.58
C ASN A 33 18.37 -35.19 -34.80
N VAL A 34 17.09 -34.82 -34.79
CA VAL A 34 16.13 -35.14 -35.86
C VAL A 34 15.99 -34.03 -36.90
N ALA A 35 16.75 -32.93 -36.79
CA ALA A 35 16.68 -31.79 -37.72
C ALA A 35 16.97 -32.17 -39.17
N PHE A 36 17.85 -33.15 -39.41
CA PHE A 36 18.12 -33.63 -40.78
C PHE A 36 16.90 -34.31 -41.45
N MET A 37 15.85 -34.63 -40.68
CA MET A 37 14.61 -35.25 -41.18
C MET A 37 13.48 -34.22 -41.37
N THR A 38 13.74 -32.92 -41.18
CA THR A 38 12.76 -31.86 -41.45
C THR A 38 12.83 -31.40 -42.90
N ASN A 39 11.73 -30.84 -43.41
CA ASN A 39 11.64 -30.37 -44.79
C ASN A 39 12.74 -29.35 -45.16
N ASP A 40 13.20 -28.58 -44.18
CA ASP A 40 14.16 -27.49 -44.39
C ASP A 40 15.59 -27.98 -44.66
N HIS A 41 15.95 -29.21 -44.24
CA HIS A 41 17.34 -29.70 -44.30
C HIS A 41 17.46 -31.04 -45.06
N LEU A 42 16.39 -31.50 -45.72
CA LEU A 42 16.33 -32.84 -46.31
C LEU A 42 17.21 -32.98 -47.55
N ASP A 43 17.32 -31.93 -48.35
CA ASP A 43 18.11 -31.84 -49.59
C ASP A 43 19.58 -31.47 -49.35
N GLU A 44 19.95 -31.12 -48.12
CA GLU A 44 21.30 -30.78 -47.75
C GLU A 44 22.17 -32.02 -47.46
N GLN A 45 23.43 -31.99 -47.89
CA GLN A 45 24.52 -32.88 -47.43
C GLN A 45 24.20 -34.41 -47.45
N GLY A 46 23.22 -34.85 -48.24
CA GLY A 46 22.79 -36.25 -48.29
C GLY A 46 21.89 -36.68 -47.13
N ASN A 47 21.31 -35.75 -46.38
CA ASN A 47 20.40 -36.01 -45.26
C ASN A 47 19.21 -36.89 -45.67
N GLY A 48 18.63 -36.67 -46.85
CA GLY A 48 17.57 -37.52 -47.40
C GLY A 48 18.01 -38.96 -47.65
N ALA A 49 19.23 -39.18 -48.16
CA ALA A 49 19.78 -40.51 -48.36
C ALA A 49 20.06 -41.23 -47.03
N LEU A 50 20.52 -40.49 -46.02
CA LEU A 50 20.69 -40.99 -44.65
C LEU A 50 19.33 -41.37 -44.02
N ALA A 51 18.33 -40.49 -44.11
CA ALA A 51 16.99 -40.73 -43.60
C ALA A 51 16.37 -41.97 -44.25
N ILE A 52 16.41 -42.06 -45.58
CA ILE A 52 15.92 -43.25 -46.30
C ILE A 52 16.73 -44.48 -45.94
N GLY A 53 18.06 -44.39 -45.79
CA GLY A 53 18.90 -45.53 -45.37
C GLY A 53 18.52 -46.08 -43.99
N LEU A 54 18.16 -45.19 -43.05
CA LEU A 54 17.67 -45.58 -41.73
C LEU A 54 16.27 -46.24 -41.80
N LEU A 55 15.37 -45.71 -42.63
CA LEU A 55 14.00 -46.22 -42.76
C LEU A 55 13.91 -47.50 -43.61
N ASN A 56 14.65 -47.58 -44.72
CA ASN A 56 14.63 -48.68 -45.71
C ASN A 56 15.17 -49.99 -45.13
N ARG A 57 15.85 -49.95 -43.98
CA ARG A 57 16.33 -51.15 -43.29
C ARG A 57 15.19 -52.01 -42.72
N HIS A 58 13.96 -51.48 -42.68
CA HIS A 58 12.78 -52.15 -42.17
C HIS A 58 11.73 -52.32 -43.27
N ARG A 59 11.22 -53.55 -43.45
CA ARG A 59 10.19 -53.87 -44.46
C ARG A 59 8.80 -53.30 -44.13
N THR A 60 8.58 -52.81 -42.91
CA THR A 60 7.29 -52.30 -42.45
C THR A 60 7.52 -51.01 -41.69
N LEU A 61 6.95 -49.92 -42.19
CA LEU A 61 7.00 -48.59 -41.56
C LEU A 61 5.59 -48.24 -41.10
N SER A 62 5.42 -48.03 -39.79
CA SER A 62 4.17 -47.55 -39.22
C SER A 62 4.24 -46.03 -39.07
N TRP A 63 3.47 -45.31 -39.87
CA TRP A 63 3.36 -43.85 -39.78
C TRP A 63 2.32 -43.48 -38.72
N VAL A 64 2.76 -42.83 -37.65
CA VAL A 64 1.86 -42.22 -36.66
C VAL A 64 1.61 -40.79 -37.10
N VAL A 65 0.45 -40.56 -37.71
CA VAL A 65 -0.03 -39.21 -37.98
C VAL A 65 -0.82 -38.75 -36.75
N PRO A 66 -0.37 -37.72 -36.01
CA PRO A 66 -1.18 -37.14 -34.95
C PRO A 66 -2.43 -36.53 -35.60
N GLN A 67 -3.59 -37.11 -35.36
CA GLN A 67 -4.87 -36.56 -35.83
C GLN A 67 -5.24 -35.37 -34.93
N PRO A 68 -5.25 -34.12 -35.42
CA PRO A 68 -5.79 -33.01 -34.65
C PRO A 68 -7.32 -33.20 -34.57
N GLY A 69 -7.82 -33.79 -33.48
CA GLY A 69 -9.25 -34.10 -33.35
C GLY A 69 -9.59 -35.44 -32.68
N GLY A 70 -8.61 -36.24 -32.24
CA GLY A 70 -8.89 -37.42 -31.42
C GLY A 70 -9.66 -37.07 -30.13
N ALA A 71 -10.17 -38.05 -29.39
CA ALA A 71 -10.94 -37.82 -28.15
C ALA A 71 -10.21 -36.98 -27.07
N ASP A 72 -8.91 -36.72 -27.27
CA ASP A 72 -8.08 -35.80 -26.49
C ASP A 72 -7.95 -34.40 -27.11
N SER A 73 -8.82 -34.03 -28.06
CA SER A 73 -8.80 -32.72 -28.69
C SER A 73 -9.24 -31.63 -27.72
N VAL A 74 -8.28 -30.77 -27.38
CA VAL A 74 -8.38 -29.60 -26.50
C VAL A 74 -9.44 -28.58 -26.96
N ALA A 75 -10.01 -28.74 -28.16
CA ALA A 75 -10.89 -27.78 -28.82
C ALA A 75 -12.30 -27.66 -28.22
N ARG A 76 -12.66 -28.41 -27.16
CA ARG A 76 -13.97 -28.29 -26.49
C ARG A 76 -13.92 -28.20 -24.97
N LYS A 77 -12.73 -28.06 -24.38
CA LYS A 77 -12.61 -27.80 -22.94
C LYS A 77 -12.70 -26.29 -22.72
N GLY A 78 -13.77 -25.84 -22.08
CA GLY A 78 -13.90 -24.44 -21.66
C GLY A 78 -12.72 -24.07 -20.75
N LEU A 79 -12.40 -22.78 -20.60
CA LEU A 79 -11.26 -22.34 -19.77
C LEU A 79 -11.27 -22.94 -18.36
N LEU A 80 -12.45 -23.14 -17.78
CA LEU A 80 -12.65 -23.79 -16.47
C LEU A 80 -12.33 -25.29 -16.46
N ASP A 81 -12.38 -25.94 -17.61
CA ASP A 81 -12.18 -27.37 -17.85
C ASP A 81 -10.69 -27.69 -18.13
N LEU A 82 -9.87 -26.64 -18.33
CA LEU A 82 -8.41 -26.69 -18.28
C LEU A 82 -7.85 -26.46 -16.87
N LEU A 83 -8.66 -25.94 -15.94
CA LEU A 83 -8.23 -25.76 -14.56
C LEU A 83 -8.31 -27.10 -13.82
N PRO A 84 -7.27 -27.51 -13.06
CA PRO A 84 -7.36 -28.66 -12.19
C PRO A 84 -8.53 -28.50 -11.21
N ASP A 85 -9.27 -29.57 -10.92
CA ASP A 85 -10.39 -29.56 -9.93
C ASP A 85 -10.02 -28.91 -8.58
N ARG A 86 -8.74 -29.01 -8.21
CA ARG A 86 -8.16 -28.40 -7.01
C ARG A 86 -8.28 -26.88 -6.98
N VAL A 87 -8.21 -26.21 -8.13
CA VAL A 87 -8.34 -24.75 -8.22
C VAL A 87 -9.78 -24.33 -7.95
N LEU A 88 -10.75 -25.10 -8.44
CA LEU A 88 -12.17 -24.90 -8.16
C LEU A 88 -12.46 -25.05 -6.66
N LEU A 89 -11.89 -26.09 -6.02
CA LEU A 89 -11.94 -26.27 -4.57
C LEU A 89 -11.27 -25.12 -3.80
N ALA A 90 -10.13 -24.61 -4.28
CA ALA A 90 -9.45 -23.47 -3.66
C ALA A 90 -10.27 -22.18 -3.76
N CYS A 91 -10.90 -21.91 -4.92
CA CYS A 91 -11.81 -20.77 -5.09
C CYS A 91 -13.02 -20.87 -4.16
N LEU A 92 -13.58 -22.08 -3.99
CA LEU A 92 -14.68 -22.32 -3.06
C LEU A 92 -14.26 -22.07 -1.60
N GLN A 93 -13.07 -22.51 -1.21
CA GLN A 93 -12.50 -22.24 0.12
C GLN A 93 -12.28 -20.73 0.34
N LEU A 94 -11.75 -20.03 -0.66
CA LEU A 94 -11.56 -18.58 -0.59
C LEU A 94 -12.91 -17.85 -0.44
N GLY A 95 -13.92 -18.25 -1.21
CA GLY A 95 -15.29 -17.73 -1.09
C GLY A 95 -15.87 -17.96 0.30
N LEU A 96 -15.72 -19.16 0.85
CA LEU A 96 -16.14 -19.48 2.22
C LEU A 96 -15.40 -18.61 3.26
N ALA A 97 -14.09 -18.43 3.11
CA ALA A 97 -13.29 -17.60 4.00
C ALA A 97 -13.75 -16.13 3.96
N VAL A 98 -14.06 -15.59 2.78
CA VAL A 98 -14.62 -14.24 2.63
C VAL A 98 -15.98 -14.13 3.31
N VAL A 99 -16.86 -15.13 3.16
CA VAL A 99 -18.16 -15.15 3.83
C VAL A 99 -18.00 -15.19 5.35
N VAL A 100 -17.13 -16.04 5.88
CA VAL A 100 -16.85 -16.11 7.32
C VAL A 100 -16.27 -14.78 7.81
N LEU A 101 -15.35 -14.19 7.07
CA LEU A 101 -14.77 -12.88 7.40
C LEU A 101 -15.82 -11.77 7.36
N ALA A 102 -16.69 -11.77 6.36
CA ALA A 102 -17.79 -10.83 6.23
C ALA A 102 -18.78 -10.98 7.39
N LEU A 103 -19.14 -12.21 7.78
CA LEU A 103 -19.97 -12.48 8.95
C LEU A 103 -19.29 -12.06 10.25
N TRP A 104 -18.01 -12.34 10.42
CA TRP A 104 -17.23 -11.89 11.59
C TRP A 104 -17.17 -10.37 11.68
N ARG A 105 -16.95 -9.69 10.55
CA ARG A 105 -16.88 -8.24 10.47
C ARG A 105 -18.26 -7.60 10.63
N ALA A 106 -19.31 -8.22 10.09
CA ALA A 106 -20.70 -7.80 10.27
C ALA A 106 -21.16 -7.95 11.73
N ARG A 107 -20.71 -8.99 12.44
CA ARG A 107 -20.98 -9.14 13.88
C ARG A 107 -20.23 -8.13 14.75
N ARG A 108 -19.18 -7.47 14.23
CA ARG A 108 -18.39 -6.47 14.95
C ARG A 108 -18.87 -5.02 14.81
N LEU A 109 -19.95 -4.80 14.07
CA LEU A 109 -20.75 -3.60 14.21
C LEU A 109 -21.99 -4.00 15.01
N GLY A 110 -21.81 -4.19 16.32
CA GLY A 110 -22.95 -4.14 17.23
C GLY A 110 -23.73 -2.86 16.90
N PRO A 111 -25.08 -2.91 16.83
CA PRO A 111 -25.86 -1.75 16.46
C PRO A 111 -25.34 -0.56 17.26
N PRO A 112 -24.92 0.55 16.62
CA PRO A 112 -24.59 1.76 17.36
C PRO A 112 -25.86 2.04 18.15
N VAL A 113 -25.80 1.76 19.45
CA VAL A 113 -26.92 1.99 20.35
C VAL A 113 -27.22 3.46 20.12
N PRO A 114 -28.37 3.80 19.51
CA PRO A 114 -28.78 5.17 19.46
C PRO A 114 -29.21 5.44 20.89
N GLU A 115 -28.23 5.72 21.77
CA GLU A 115 -28.53 6.47 22.95
C GLU A 115 -29.13 7.76 22.40
N PRO A 116 -30.45 8.01 22.62
CA PRO A 116 -31.01 9.27 22.25
C PRO A 116 -30.35 10.27 23.19
N LEU A 117 -29.28 10.92 22.77
CA LEU A 117 -28.74 12.08 23.47
C LEU A 117 -29.71 13.22 23.16
N PRO A 118 -30.68 13.51 24.06
CA PRO A 118 -31.68 14.52 23.82
C PRO A 118 -31.14 15.87 24.30
N VAL A 119 -29.88 16.15 23.98
CA VAL A 119 -29.23 17.40 24.38
C VAL A 119 -28.39 17.88 23.20
N VAL A 120 -28.81 19.01 22.65
CA VAL A 120 -27.94 19.90 21.90
C VAL A 120 -26.80 20.25 22.85
N VAL A 121 -25.69 19.50 22.78
CA VAL A 121 -24.50 19.81 23.56
C VAL A 121 -24.05 21.19 23.08
N ARG A 122 -24.27 22.20 23.92
CA ARG A 122 -23.89 23.57 23.58
C ARG A 122 -22.39 23.55 23.32
N ALA A 123 -21.92 24.22 22.26
CA ALA A 123 -20.49 24.28 21.95
C ALA A 123 -19.63 24.68 23.17
N ALA A 124 -20.22 25.43 24.11
CA ALA A 124 -19.64 25.78 25.40
C ALA A 124 -19.27 24.57 26.29
N GLU A 125 -20.08 23.51 26.32
CA GLU A 125 -19.83 22.32 27.16
C GLU A 125 -18.62 21.51 26.67
N THR A 126 -18.41 21.42 25.35
CA THR A 126 -17.24 20.75 24.76
C THR A 126 -15.94 21.54 25.03
N VAL A 127 -16.01 22.87 24.94
CA VAL A 127 -14.87 23.75 25.25
C VAL A 127 -14.52 23.64 26.74
N GLU A 128 -15.51 23.67 27.62
CA GLU A 128 -15.30 23.55 29.07
C GLU A 128 -14.76 22.15 29.43
N GLY A 129 -15.29 21.08 28.83
CA GLY A 129 -14.80 19.72 29.03
C GLY A 129 -13.33 19.56 28.63
N ARG A 130 -12.93 20.09 27.47
CA ARG A 130 -11.54 20.04 27.02
C ARG A 130 -10.62 20.93 27.86
N GLY A 131 -11.10 22.11 28.27
CA GLY A 131 -10.39 23.00 29.18
C GLY A 131 -10.12 22.36 30.54
N ARG A 132 -11.12 21.69 31.13
CA ARG A 132 -10.96 20.94 32.38
C ARG A 132 -9.97 19.79 32.26
N LEU A 133 -9.93 19.09 31.12
CA LEU A 133 -8.94 18.04 30.86
C LEU A 133 -7.51 18.60 30.79
N TYR A 134 -7.29 19.73 30.11
CA TYR A 134 -5.96 20.37 30.08
C TYR A 134 -5.54 20.91 31.44
N ALA A 135 -6.47 21.47 32.22
CA ALA A 135 -6.22 21.91 33.59
C ALA A 135 -5.88 20.73 34.52
N ALA A 136 -6.61 19.61 34.42
CA ALA A 136 -6.36 18.40 35.20
C ALA A 136 -4.98 17.79 34.90
N ALA A 137 -4.54 17.84 33.64
CA ALA A 137 -3.22 17.36 33.23
C ALA A 137 -2.07 18.33 33.54
N GLN A 138 -2.36 19.52 34.12
CA GLN A 138 -1.39 20.60 34.37
C GLN A 138 -0.53 20.96 33.15
N ALA A 139 -1.04 20.72 31.94
CA ALA A 139 -0.32 20.83 30.67
C ALA A 139 -0.39 22.27 30.12
N ARG A 140 0.05 23.24 30.93
CA ARG A 140 -0.09 24.68 30.61
C ARG A 140 0.75 25.10 29.42
N ASP A 141 1.97 24.56 29.30
CA ASP A 141 2.85 24.83 28.17
C ASP A 141 2.24 24.29 26.86
N LEU A 142 1.61 23.12 26.94
CA LEU A 142 0.88 22.54 25.81
C LEU A 142 -0.33 23.41 25.44
N ALA A 143 -1.10 23.89 26.43
CA ALA A 143 -2.22 24.79 26.19
C ALA A 143 -1.76 26.09 25.50
N ALA A 144 -0.70 26.73 26.02
CA ALA A 144 -0.12 27.94 25.42
C ALA A 144 0.39 27.70 23.99
N ALA A 145 1.05 26.56 23.73
CA ALA A 145 1.51 26.19 22.39
C ALA A 145 0.33 25.97 21.43
N THR A 146 -0.74 25.30 21.87
CA THR A 146 -1.93 25.08 21.03
C THR A 146 -2.69 26.36 20.70
N LEU A 147 -2.80 27.30 21.66
CA LEU A 147 -3.40 28.62 21.45
C LEU A 147 -2.61 29.42 20.42
N ARG A 148 -1.27 29.49 20.58
CA ARG A 148 -0.39 30.16 19.61
C ARG A 148 -0.46 29.53 18.24
N ALA A 149 -0.53 28.20 18.14
CA ALA A 149 -0.67 27.51 16.87
C ALA A 149 -2.01 27.84 16.17
N ALA A 150 -3.12 27.83 16.93
CA ALA A 150 -4.43 28.20 16.40
C ALA A 150 -4.47 29.64 15.90
N GLU A 151 -3.91 30.58 16.65
CA GLU A 151 -3.85 32.00 16.26
C GLU A 151 -2.98 32.25 15.03
N ARG A 152 -1.84 31.57 14.89
CA ARG A 152 -1.03 31.63 13.66
C ARG A 152 -1.82 31.16 12.44
N GLY A 153 -2.62 30.09 12.58
CA GLY A 153 -3.52 29.62 11.53
C GLY A 153 -4.54 30.68 11.11
N ARG A 154 -5.27 31.25 12.08
CA ARG A 154 -6.25 32.32 11.86
C ARG A 154 -5.64 33.54 11.18
N LEU A 155 -4.50 34.03 11.68
CA LEU A 155 -3.82 35.20 11.10
C LEU A 155 -3.33 34.93 9.68
N THR A 156 -2.85 33.72 9.39
CA THR A 156 -2.39 33.33 8.05
C THR A 156 -3.56 33.30 7.07
N GLU A 157 -4.68 32.69 7.45
CA GLU A 157 -5.91 32.65 6.63
C GLU A 157 -6.43 34.08 6.37
N ARG A 158 -6.46 34.93 7.40
CA ARG A 158 -6.96 36.31 7.29
C ARG A 158 -6.04 37.22 6.48
N LEU A 159 -4.74 37.01 6.52
CA LEU A 159 -3.75 37.79 5.75
C LEU A 159 -3.52 37.24 4.34
N GLY A 160 -4.13 36.10 3.98
CA GLY A 160 -3.98 35.47 2.68
C GLY A 160 -2.54 35.00 2.38
N LEU A 161 -1.76 34.70 3.42
CA LEU A 161 -0.37 34.29 3.27
C LEU A 161 -0.32 32.83 2.79
N PRO A 162 0.45 32.50 1.73
CA PRO A 162 0.61 31.12 1.32
C PRO A 162 1.33 30.36 2.43
N ALA A 163 0.73 29.28 2.93
CA ALA A 163 1.38 28.34 3.82
C ALA A 163 2.52 27.65 3.05
N GLN A 164 3.71 28.25 3.09
CA GLN A 164 4.91 27.70 2.49
C GLN A 164 5.30 26.47 3.31
N ALA A 165 5.12 25.28 2.74
CA ALA A 165 5.59 24.05 3.34
C ALA A 165 7.11 24.15 3.56
N ARG A 166 7.53 24.35 4.81
CA ARG A 166 8.93 24.11 5.20
C ARG A 166 9.30 22.69 4.77
N PRO A 167 10.51 22.42 4.25
CA PRO A 167 10.94 21.04 4.00
C PRO A 167 10.92 20.29 5.34
N THR A 168 9.92 19.43 5.48
CA THR A 168 9.70 18.56 6.64
C THR A 168 10.93 17.67 6.78
N ARG A 169 11.60 17.74 7.93
CA ARG A 169 12.55 16.67 8.30
C ARG A 169 11.73 15.37 8.36
N PRO A 170 12.17 14.27 7.73
CA PRO A 170 11.40 13.03 7.75
C PRO A 170 11.21 12.58 9.20
N GLY A 171 9.96 12.64 9.69
CA GLY A 171 9.58 12.25 11.05
C GLY A 171 8.63 13.23 11.78
N ASP A 172 8.48 14.46 11.31
CA ASP A 172 7.65 15.47 11.99
C ASP A 172 6.28 15.64 11.28
N ALA A 173 5.20 15.19 11.91
CA ALA A 173 3.82 15.38 11.42
C ALA A 173 3.29 16.78 11.78
N GLY A 174 4.14 17.81 11.60
CA GLY A 174 3.79 19.20 11.85
C GLY A 174 2.88 19.74 10.75
N GLN A 175 1.82 20.45 11.17
CA GLN A 175 0.98 21.25 10.28
C GLN A 175 1.86 22.19 9.42
N PRO A 176 1.47 22.51 8.17
CA PRO A 176 2.22 23.44 7.32
C PRO A 176 2.33 24.80 8.01
N GLU A 177 3.49 25.08 8.61
CA GLU A 177 3.73 26.35 9.29
C GLU A 177 4.05 27.46 8.27
N PRO A 178 3.38 28.62 8.33
CA PRO A 178 3.70 29.77 7.51
C PRO A 178 5.10 30.30 7.82
N ASP A 179 5.74 30.95 6.84
CA ASP A 179 7.04 31.59 7.05
C ASP A 179 6.95 32.60 8.22
N PRO A 180 7.68 32.37 9.33
CA PRO A 180 7.56 33.17 10.54
C PRO A 180 7.93 34.64 10.31
N THR A 181 8.82 34.92 9.37
CA THR A 181 9.23 36.29 9.06
C THR A 181 8.15 37.03 8.29
N ALA A 182 7.51 36.39 7.31
CA ALA A 182 6.41 36.95 6.54
C ALA A 182 5.20 37.26 7.44
N LEU A 183 4.80 36.30 8.30
CA LEU A 183 3.66 36.48 9.20
C LEU A 183 3.87 37.65 10.18
N VAL A 184 5.04 37.71 10.83
CA VAL A 184 5.37 38.79 11.78
C VAL A 184 5.43 40.14 11.07
N ALA A 185 6.03 40.21 9.88
CA ALA A 185 6.11 41.45 9.11
C ALA A 185 4.72 41.96 8.71
N SER A 186 3.85 41.08 8.19
CA SER A 186 2.49 41.46 7.78
C SER A 186 1.63 41.91 8.97
N VAL A 187 1.71 41.21 10.10
CA VAL A 187 1.00 41.62 11.33
C VAL A 187 1.55 42.95 11.86
N ALA A 188 2.87 43.15 11.87
CA ALA A 188 3.49 44.41 12.31
C ALA A 188 3.07 45.59 11.45
N THR A 189 3.04 45.42 10.12
CA THR A 189 2.59 46.48 9.20
C THR A 189 1.12 46.87 9.40
N ARG A 190 0.26 45.91 9.77
CA ARG A 190 -1.19 46.15 9.93
C ARG A 190 -1.55 46.67 11.33
N THR A 191 -0.80 46.28 12.36
CA THR A 191 -1.07 46.68 13.76
C THR A 191 -0.25 47.88 14.24
N GLY A 192 0.83 48.24 13.54
CA GLY A 192 1.76 49.30 13.96
C GLY A 192 2.60 48.94 15.19
N ARG A 193 2.59 47.68 15.64
CA ARG A 193 3.38 47.17 16.78
C ARG A 193 4.80 46.76 16.37
N SER A 194 5.68 46.64 17.38
CA SER A 194 7.04 46.16 17.19
C SER A 194 7.06 44.71 16.68
N PRO A 195 7.82 44.39 15.61
CA PRO A 195 7.97 43.02 15.11
C PRO A 195 8.53 42.05 16.16
N VAL A 196 9.37 42.54 17.09
CA VAL A 196 9.97 41.73 18.15
C VAL A 196 8.92 41.28 19.17
N GLU A 197 8.00 42.19 19.52
CA GLU A 197 6.91 41.93 20.45
C GLU A 197 5.95 40.88 19.87
N ILE A 198 5.52 41.06 18.62
CA ILE A 198 4.64 40.11 17.91
C ILE A 198 5.27 38.72 17.80
N ARG A 199 6.58 38.66 17.48
CA ARG A 199 7.30 37.39 17.41
C ARG A 199 7.32 36.68 18.76
N SER A 200 7.60 37.40 19.85
CA SER A 200 7.61 36.85 21.20
C SER A 200 6.23 36.34 21.64
N LEU A 201 5.17 37.01 21.20
CA LEU A 201 3.79 36.63 21.49
C LEU A 201 3.38 35.34 20.76
N LEU A 202 3.63 35.27 19.44
CA LEU A 202 3.17 34.18 18.56
C LEU A 202 4.03 32.92 18.61
N TYR A 203 5.34 33.06 18.83
CA TYR A 203 6.27 31.93 18.87
C TYR A 203 6.80 31.64 20.27
N GLY A 204 6.44 32.46 21.26
CA GLY A 204 7.04 32.42 22.60
C GLY A 204 8.40 33.12 22.63
N SER A 205 8.83 33.54 23.82
CA SER A 205 10.25 33.79 24.07
C SER A 205 10.98 32.46 23.87
N GLY A 206 12.00 32.43 23.02
CA GLY A 206 12.66 31.20 22.56
C GLY A 206 13.45 30.43 23.62
N MET A 207 12.82 29.97 24.70
CA MET A 207 13.33 28.94 25.59
C MET A 207 12.31 27.81 25.69
N SER A 208 12.76 26.61 25.31
CA SER A 208 12.09 25.30 25.44
C SER A 208 11.27 24.81 24.25
N GLN A 209 11.76 25.04 23.02
CA GLN A 209 11.74 23.94 22.05
C GLN A 209 13.19 23.48 21.87
N ASP A 210 13.41 22.18 21.99
CA ASP A 210 14.70 21.47 22.01
C ASP A 210 15.43 21.36 23.37
N THR A 211 14.91 20.51 24.26
CA THR A 211 15.75 19.49 24.89
C THR A 211 14.90 18.32 25.41
N PRO A 212 15.15 17.06 25.00
CA PRO A 212 14.65 15.92 25.74
C PRO A 212 15.53 15.78 26.99
N THR A 213 15.20 16.48 28.07
CA THR A 213 15.90 16.33 29.35
C THR A 213 15.44 15.04 30.02
N THR A 214 16.20 13.98 29.77
CA THR A 214 16.31 12.83 30.67
C THR A 214 16.72 13.32 32.06
N GLY A 215 15.85 13.09 33.05
CA GLY A 215 16.20 13.02 34.47
C GLY A 215 16.73 14.31 35.11
N GLY A 216 15.86 15.05 35.79
CA GLY A 216 16.27 16.10 36.72
C GLY A 216 15.09 16.91 37.24
N MET A 217 14.69 16.64 38.48
CA MET A 217 13.74 17.42 39.26
C MET A 217 14.30 18.83 39.49
N ILE A 218 13.93 19.78 38.64
CA ILE A 218 13.96 21.22 38.93
C ILE A 218 12.51 21.67 38.92
N PRO A 219 12.01 22.41 39.93
CA PRO A 219 10.72 23.06 39.81
C PRO A 219 10.87 24.16 38.76
N THR A 220 10.55 23.83 37.51
CA THR A 220 10.24 24.85 36.51
C THR A 220 9.08 25.66 37.09
N GLU A 221 9.27 26.96 37.33
CA GLU A 221 8.17 27.90 37.47
C GLU A 221 7.33 27.79 36.20
N GLY A 222 6.39 26.84 36.21
CA GLY A 222 5.48 26.62 35.10
C GLY A 222 4.68 27.88 34.89
N VAL A 223 4.29 28.13 33.63
CA VAL A 223 3.40 29.22 33.26
C VAL A 223 2.24 29.26 34.25
N SER A 224 2.05 30.37 34.98
CA SER A 224 0.94 30.49 35.94
C SER A 224 -0.40 30.59 35.19
N ASP A 225 -1.50 30.23 35.84
CA ASP A 225 -2.84 30.36 35.24
C ASP A 225 -3.12 31.83 34.84
N GLU A 226 -2.60 32.78 35.62
CA GLU A 226 -2.66 34.22 35.33
C GLU A 226 -1.88 34.59 34.06
N ALA A 227 -0.69 34.03 33.86
CA ALA A 227 0.10 34.25 32.65
C ALA A 227 -0.58 33.66 31.40
N LEU A 228 -1.28 32.53 31.54
CA LEU A 228 -2.03 31.93 30.45
C LEU A 228 -3.25 32.78 30.07
N VAL A 229 -3.98 33.33 31.05
CA VAL A 229 -5.10 34.26 30.81
C VAL A 229 -4.60 35.54 30.14
N ALA A 230 -3.51 36.13 30.63
CA ALA A 230 -2.91 37.31 30.03
C ALA A 230 -2.46 37.06 28.57
N LEU A 231 -1.94 35.87 28.26
CA LEU A 231 -1.60 35.48 26.89
C LEU A 231 -2.84 35.43 25.99
N VAL A 232 -3.95 34.87 26.46
CA VAL A 232 -5.22 34.83 25.71
C VAL A 232 -5.70 36.25 25.43
N ASP A 233 -5.71 37.13 26.44
CA ASP A 233 -6.13 38.53 26.28
C ASP A 233 -5.26 39.29 25.26
N GLN A 234 -3.95 39.04 25.27
CA GLN A 234 -3.02 39.65 24.33
C GLN A 234 -3.21 39.13 22.90
N LEU A 235 -3.48 37.83 22.72
CA LEU A 235 -3.78 37.23 21.41
C LEU A 235 -5.12 37.76 20.86
N ASP A 236 -6.17 37.81 21.67
CA ASP A 236 -7.47 38.35 21.27
C ASP A 236 -7.41 39.85 20.95
N ALA A 237 -6.58 40.61 21.68
CA ALA A 237 -6.32 42.02 21.35
C ALA A 237 -5.60 42.15 20.00
N LEU A 238 -4.63 41.28 19.71
CA LEU A 238 -3.91 41.26 18.44
C LEU A 238 -4.86 40.93 17.27
N ASP A 239 -5.70 39.89 17.41
CA ASP A 239 -6.65 39.47 16.38
C ASP A 239 -7.69 40.57 16.07
N ARG A 240 -8.16 41.28 17.11
CA ARG A 240 -9.04 42.46 16.94
C ARG A 240 -8.35 43.62 16.24
N GLN A 241 -7.08 43.90 16.55
CA GLN A 241 -6.32 44.95 15.88
C GLN A 241 -6.10 44.63 14.39
N VAL A 242 -5.80 43.37 14.07
CA VAL A 242 -5.70 42.90 12.67
C VAL A 242 -7.06 42.97 11.95
N ALA A 243 -8.19 42.90 12.67
CA ALA A 243 -9.53 43.11 12.09
C ALA A 243 -9.87 44.56 11.80
N ALA A 244 -9.29 45.49 12.55
CA ALA A 244 -9.63 46.91 12.45
C ALA A 244 -8.79 47.67 11.41
N GLY A 245 -7.63 47.15 10.99
CA GLY A 245 -6.69 47.79 10.06
C GLY A 245 -6.68 47.21 8.66
#